data_AF-A0A949XU39-F1
#
_entry.id   AF-A0A949XU39-F1
#
_cell.length_a   1.000
_cell.length_b   1.000
_cell.length_c   1.000
_cell.angle_alpha   90.00
_cell.angle_beta   90.00
_cell.angle_gamma   90.00
#
_symmetry.space_group_name_H-M   'P 1'
#
loop_
_entity.id
_entity.type
_entity.pdbx_description
1 polymer ?
#
loop_
_entity_poly.entity_id
_entity_poly.type
_entity_poly.pdbx_seq_one_letter_code
_entity_poly.pdbx_strand_id
1 'polypeptide(L)'
;WLRSVTGQAVDPDALFDSQIKRIHEYKRQLLNVLHVLVLYNRLRDDPGLDVPPRTVFFAGKAAPAYTLAKLIIHLVNNVASLVDADPAVRGRLKVLFLPEYNVTLAQRLIPASDVSEQISTAGYEARVTSNMKVRMDGALTVGTRDGATIEMAEAAGEENFFLFGLTAEQVQGSRGWYNPHWHYEREPETRRALDLITFDALCRGQPGLFQPIRDALLMHGDYYMHLADLVSYVATQERVGALYRQPDAWARKAILNVGHSGPFSSDRTIAEYAADVWGAGPCPVD
;
A
#
# COMPACT_ATOMS: atom_id res chain seq x y z
N TRP A 1 -14.10 -14.19 -10.33
CA TRP A 1 -12.78 -14.78 -10.63
C TRP A 1 -12.06 -15.26 -9.37
N LEU A 2 -11.86 -14.42 -8.35
CA LEU A 2 -11.15 -14.81 -7.12
C LEU A 2 -11.72 -16.11 -6.51
N ARG A 3 -13.03 -16.13 -6.22
CA ARG A 3 -13.73 -17.30 -5.67
C ARG A 3 -13.55 -18.57 -6.50
N SER A 4 -13.58 -18.49 -7.82
CA SER A 4 -13.47 -19.68 -8.68
C SER A 4 -12.04 -20.23 -8.76
N VAL A 5 -11.02 -19.39 -8.56
CA VAL A 5 -9.61 -19.80 -8.69
C VAL A 5 -8.99 -20.13 -7.34
N THR A 6 -9.31 -19.38 -6.29
CA THR A 6 -8.69 -19.51 -4.97
C THR A 6 -9.64 -20.07 -3.91
N GLY A 7 -10.94 -20.20 -4.21
CA GLY A 7 -11.97 -20.53 -3.22
C GLY A 7 -12.30 -19.40 -2.24
N GLN A 8 -11.58 -18.28 -2.29
CA GLN A 8 -11.75 -17.16 -1.36
C GLN A 8 -12.88 -16.25 -1.82
N ALA A 9 -13.77 -15.89 -0.89
CA ALA A 9 -14.82 -14.91 -1.11
C ALA A 9 -14.45 -13.58 -0.44
N VAL A 10 -14.79 -12.50 -1.12
CA VAL A 10 -14.71 -11.12 -0.62
C VAL A 10 -16.07 -10.47 -0.82
N ASP A 11 -16.40 -9.51 0.03
CA ASP A 11 -17.58 -8.67 -0.12
C ASP A 11 -17.31 -7.62 -1.21
N PRO A 12 -18.05 -7.61 -2.34
CA PRO A 12 -17.83 -6.66 -3.42
C PRO A 12 -18.17 -5.21 -3.03
N ASP A 13 -18.92 -4.98 -1.95
CA ASP A 13 -19.28 -3.62 -1.50
C ASP A 13 -18.22 -3.03 -0.54
N ALA A 14 -17.28 -3.86 -0.08
CA ALA A 14 -16.16 -3.41 0.74
C ALA A 14 -15.15 -2.62 -0.09
N LEU A 15 -14.50 -1.64 0.53
CA LEU A 15 -13.41 -0.89 -0.08
C LEU A 15 -12.25 -1.85 -0.42
N PHE A 16 -11.88 -1.90 -1.70
CA PHE A 16 -10.76 -2.72 -2.18
C PHE A 16 -9.45 -1.92 -2.18
N ASP A 17 -8.62 -2.21 -1.19
CA ASP A 17 -7.33 -1.56 -0.94
C ASP A 17 -6.20 -2.46 -1.45
N SER A 18 -5.52 -2.02 -2.53
CA SER A 18 -4.56 -2.86 -3.24
C SER A 18 -3.14 -2.33 -3.18
N GLN A 19 -2.22 -3.15 -2.66
CA GLN A 19 -0.77 -2.94 -2.75
C GLN A 19 -0.12 -4.01 -3.62
N ILE A 20 0.00 -3.72 -4.92
CA ILE A 20 0.49 -4.66 -5.93
C ILE A 20 1.82 -4.25 -6.56
N LYS A 21 2.90 -4.81 -6.03
CA LYS A 21 4.28 -4.52 -6.44
C LYS A 21 5.24 -5.57 -5.91
N ARG A 22 6.49 -5.54 -6.38
CA ARG A 22 7.57 -6.37 -5.82
C ARG A 22 7.62 -6.19 -4.30
N ILE A 23 7.88 -7.27 -3.56
CA ILE A 23 8.03 -7.18 -2.11
C ILE A 23 9.45 -6.71 -1.81
N HIS A 24 9.55 -5.55 -1.17
CA HIS A 24 10.81 -4.91 -0.83
C HIS A 24 10.58 -3.96 0.34
N GLU A 25 11.54 -3.85 1.25
CA GLU A 25 11.43 -2.97 2.43
C GLU A 25 11.06 -1.52 2.08
N TYR A 26 11.72 -0.88 1.10
CA TYR A 26 11.38 0.50 0.69
C TYR A 26 9.99 0.66 0.07
N LYS A 27 9.37 -0.43 -0.41
CA LYS A 27 7.99 -0.43 -0.94
C LYS A 27 6.94 -0.54 0.18
N ARG A 28 7.43 -0.75 1.41
CA ARG A 28 6.71 -0.64 2.68
C ARG A 28 5.39 -1.41 2.74
N GLN A 29 5.37 -2.65 2.24
CA GLN A 29 4.27 -3.58 2.58
C GLN A 29 4.16 -3.76 4.10
N LEU A 30 5.28 -3.66 4.82
CA LEU A 30 5.31 -3.67 6.28
C LEU A 30 4.54 -2.49 6.90
N LEU A 31 4.61 -1.28 6.32
CA LEU A 31 3.81 -0.12 6.77
C LEU A 31 2.32 -0.39 6.61
N ASN A 32 1.92 -0.99 5.47
CA ASN A 32 0.53 -1.34 5.25
C ASN A 32 0.04 -2.41 6.24
N VAL A 33 0.87 -3.42 6.53
CA VAL A 33 0.55 -4.41 7.57
C VAL A 33 0.41 -3.78 8.96
N LEU A 34 1.26 -2.81 9.32
CA LEU A 34 1.14 -2.08 10.58
C LEU A 34 -0.19 -1.34 10.67
N HIS A 35 -0.62 -0.66 9.60
CA HIS A 35 -1.95 -0.05 9.54
C HIS A 35 -3.08 -1.07 9.69
N VAL A 36 -3.00 -2.22 9.03
CA VAL A 36 -3.97 -3.31 9.18
C VAL A 36 -4.08 -3.75 10.65
N LEU A 37 -2.95 -3.87 11.36
CA LEU A 37 -2.92 -4.22 12.78
C LEU A 37 -3.50 -3.12 13.68
N VAL A 38 -3.27 -1.84 13.35
CA VAL A 38 -3.93 -0.71 14.03
C VAL A 38 -5.44 -0.79 13.85
N LEU A 39 -5.92 -0.94 12.62
CA LEU A 39 -7.34 -1.06 12.31
C LEU A 39 -7.98 -2.28 12.97
N TYR A 40 -7.30 -3.43 12.95
CA TYR A 40 -7.72 -4.63 13.65
C TYR A 40 -7.91 -4.39 15.16
N ASN A 41 -6.95 -3.74 15.82
CA ASN A 41 -7.07 -3.40 17.24
C ASN A 41 -8.27 -2.49 17.52
N ARG A 42 -8.45 -1.44 16.70
CA ARG A 42 -9.57 -0.50 16.87
C ARG A 42 -10.93 -1.19 16.71
N LEU A 43 -11.07 -2.06 15.71
CA LEU A 43 -12.31 -2.83 15.47
C LEU A 43 -12.63 -3.79 16.62
N ARG A 44 -11.61 -4.36 17.26
CA ARG A 44 -11.80 -5.22 18.44
C ARG A 44 -12.18 -4.45 19.69
N ASP A 45 -11.59 -3.28 19.88
CA ASP A 45 -11.84 -2.43 21.05
C ASP A 45 -13.20 -1.74 20.97
N ASP A 46 -13.61 -1.35 19.76
CA ASP A 46 -14.90 -0.72 19.48
C ASP A 46 -15.62 -1.43 18.33
N PRO A 47 -16.47 -2.43 18.65
CA PRO A 47 -17.30 -3.10 17.65
C PRO A 47 -18.23 -2.15 16.88
N GLY A 48 -18.59 -1.00 17.48
CA GLY A 48 -19.44 0.04 16.89
C GLY A 48 -18.67 1.08 16.07
N LEU A 49 -17.34 0.97 15.95
CA LEU A 49 -16.51 1.90 15.22
C LEU A 49 -17.05 2.10 13.80
N ASP A 50 -17.44 3.31 13.42
CA ASP A 50 -17.97 3.58 12.09
C ASP A 50 -16.83 3.76 11.06
N VAL A 51 -16.37 2.64 10.50
CA VAL A 51 -15.45 2.59 9.36
C VAL A 51 -15.98 1.61 8.32
N PRO A 52 -15.87 1.95 7.01
CA PRO A 52 -16.39 1.08 5.95
C PRO A 52 -15.67 -0.28 5.96
N PRO A 53 -16.36 -1.37 5.60
CA PRO A 53 -15.73 -2.66 5.38
C PRO A 53 -14.58 -2.52 4.38
N ARG A 54 -13.45 -3.20 4.64
CA ARG A 54 -12.25 -3.12 3.80
C ARG A 54 -11.69 -4.50 3.51
N THR A 55 -11.35 -4.73 2.25
CA THR A 55 -10.51 -5.85 1.82
C THR A 55 -9.16 -5.34 1.36
N VAL A 56 -8.10 -5.72 2.09
CA VAL A 56 -6.72 -5.35 1.78
C VAL A 56 -6.05 -6.46 0.98
N PHE A 57 -5.68 -6.16 -0.27
CA PHE A 57 -5.00 -7.05 -1.19
C PHE A 57 -3.50 -6.75 -1.24
N PHE A 58 -2.70 -7.76 -0.92
CA PHE A 58 -1.28 -7.79 -1.19
C PHE A 58 -1.02 -8.71 -2.37
N ALA A 59 -0.20 -8.27 -3.32
CA ALA A 59 0.30 -9.16 -4.36
C ALA A 59 1.70 -8.73 -4.80
N GLY A 60 2.62 -9.70 -4.86
CA GLY A 60 4.00 -9.44 -5.19
C GLY A 60 4.89 -10.65 -5.03
N LYS A 61 6.12 -10.53 -5.53
CA LYS A 61 7.17 -11.54 -5.36
C LYS A 61 8.37 -10.93 -4.64
N ALA A 62 8.97 -11.71 -3.75
CA ALA A 62 10.27 -11.41 -3.16
C ALA A 62 11.38 -12.10 -3.97
N ALA A 63 12.57 -11.51 -4.00
CA ALA A 63 13.73 -12.19 -4.58
C ALA A 63 14.10 -13.43 -3.74
N PRO A 64 14.61 -14.52 -4.34
CA PRO A 64 14.84 -15.78 -3.63
C PRO A 64 15.74 -15.67 -2.39
N ALA A 65 16.78 -14.83 -2.48
CA ALA A 65 17.76 -14.59 -1.42
C ALA A 65 17.35 -13.48 -0.44
N TYR A 66 16.21 -12.81 -0.65
CA TYR A 66 15.80 -11.69 0.18
C TYR A 66 14.98 -12.17 1.38
N THR A 67 15.68 -12.57 2.43
CA THR A 67 15.09 -13.16 3.65
C THR A 67 14.04 -12.27 4.29
N LEU A 68 14.33 -10.98 4.51
CA LEU A 68 13.39 -10.07 5.18
C LEU A 68 12.13 -9.81 4.33
N ALA A 69 12.26 -9.69 3.00
CA ALA A 69 11.10 -9.59 2.12
C ALA A 69 10.22 -10.85 2.14
N LYS A 70 10.82 -12.06 2.20
CA LYS A 70 10.06 -13.31 2.39
C LYS A 70 9.39 -13.37 3.75
N LEU A 71 10.03 -12.84 4.79
CA LEU A 71 9.45 -12.77 6.13
C LEU A 71 8.26 -11.80 6.18
N ILE A 72 8.30 -10.68 5.45
CA ILE A 72 7.15 -9.78 5.28
C ILE A 72 5.98 -10.50 4.59
N ILE A 73 6.22 -11.31 3.55
CA ILE A 73 5.16 -12.14 2.95
C ILE A 73 4.55 -13.09 3.99
N HIS A 74 5.39 -13.75 4.80
CA HIS A 74 4.91 -14.65 5.85
C HIS A 74 4.07 -13.88 6.88
N LEU A 75 4.52 -12.70 7.30
CA LEU A 75 3.78 -11.83 8.22
C LEU A 75 2.39 -11.47 7.67
N VAL A 76 2.30 -11.05 6.41
CA VAL A 76 1.01 -10.72 5.78
C VAL A 76 0.04 -11.90 5.84
N ASN A 77 0.51 -13.12 5.54
CA ASN A 77 -0.33 -14.32 5.57
C ASN A 77 -0.78 -14.69 6.99
N ASN A 78 0.08 -14.51 7.99
CA ASN A 78 -0.29 -14.78 9.39
C ASN A 78 -1.27 -13.72 9.91
N VAL A 79 -1.09 -12.44 9.53
CA VAL A 79 -2.05 -11.38 9.84
C VAL A 79 -3.39 -11.63 9.15
N ALA A 80 -3.40 -12.08 7.90
CA ALA A 80 -4.62 -12.49 7.22
C ALA A 80 -5.35 -13.62 7.96
N SER A 81 -4.61 -14.63 8.41
CA SER A 81 -5.16 -15.74 9.19
C SER A 81 -5.70 -15.29 10.54
N LEU A 82 -5.01 -14.36 11.22
CA LEU A 82 -5.46 -13.76 12.49
C LEU A 82 -6.79 -13.02 12.31
N VAL A 83 -6.86 -12.13 11.31
CA VAL A 83 -8.06 -11.35 10.99
C VAL A 83 -9.23 -12.27 10.64
N ASP A 84 -8.99 -13.30 9.81
CA ASP A 84 -10.03 -14.24 9.39
C ASP A 84 -10.59 -15.09 10.54
N ALA A 85 -9.74 -15.42 11.51
CA ALA A 85 -10.12 -16.24 12.65
C ALA A 85 -10.90 -15.47 13.72
N ASP A 86 -10.75 -14.14 13.81
CA ASP A 86 -11.37 -13.33 14.85
C ASP A 86 -12.83 -12.95 14.51
N PRO A 87 -13.83 -13.45 15.26
CA PRO A 87 -15.23 -13.10 15.04
C PRO A 87 -15.54 -11.62 15.24
N ALA A 88 -14.75 -10.89 16.04
CA ALA A 88 -15.00 -9.48 16.35
C ALA A 88 -14.77 -8.54 15.14
N VAL A 89 -13.94 -8.95 14.18
CA VAL A 89 -13.62 -8.15 12.99
C VAL A 89 -14.20 -8.73 11.70
N ARG A 90 -14.88 -9.89 11.79
CA ARG A 90 -15.42 -10.61 10.64
C ARG A 90 -16.40 -9.74 9.85
N GLY A 91 -16.23 -9.72 8.53
CA GLY A 91 -17.06 -8.93 7.61
C GLY A 91 -16.72 -7.44 7.59
N ARG A 92 -15.81 -6.98 8.45
CA ARG A 92 -15.37 -5.57 8.50
C ARG A 92 -13.96 -5.38 7.99
N LEU A 93 -13.10 -6.35 8.24
CA LEU A 93 -11.73 -6.36 7.74
C LEU A 93 -11.42 -7.72 7.13
N LYS A 94 -10.88 -7.71 5.93
CA LYS A 94 -10.36 -8.89 5.22
C LYS A 94 -8.97 -8.56 4.70
N VAL A 95 -8.04 -9.50 4.80
CA VAL A 95 -6.68 -9.34 4.27
C VAL A 95 -6.38 -10.55 3.42
N LEU A 96 -5.88 -10.34 2.20
CA LEU A 96 -5.56 -11.41 1.26
C LEU A 96 -4.20 -11.18 0.63
N PHE A 97 -3.34 -12.20 0.70
CA PHE A 97 -2.15 -12.26 -0.14
C PHE A 97 -2.46 -13.11 -1.37
N LEU A 98 -2.45 -12.50 -2.55
CA LEU A 98 -2.69 -13.20 -3.80
C LEU A 98 -1.36 -13.78 -4.34
N PRO A 99 -1.27 -15.11 -4.50
CA PRO A 99 -0.04 -15.75 -4.93
C PRO A 99 0.26 -15.47 -6.42
N GLU A 100 1.52 -15.62 -6.80
CA GLU A 100 1.97 -15.60 -8.19
C GLU A 100 1.56 -14.35 -8.99
N TYR A 101 1.75 -13.17 -8.40
CA TYR A 101 1.51 -11.90 -9.09
C TYR A 101 2.25 -11.83 -10.43
N ASN A 102 1.46 -11.63 -11.48
CA ASN A 102 1.86 -11.54 -12.88
C ASN A 102 0.89 -10.61 -13.64
N VAL A 103 1.07 -10.47 -14.95
CA VAL A 103 0.24 -9.59 -15.80
C VAL A 103 -1.22 -10.02 -15.78
N THR A 104 -1.51 -11.32 -15.85
CA THR A 104 -2.89 -11.84 -15.83
C THR A 104 -3.60 -11.50 -14.53
N LEU A 105 -2.92 -11.60 -13.39
CA LEU A 105 -3.48 -11.20 -12.10
C LEU A 105 -3.69 -9.68 -12.04
N ALA A 106 -2.73 -8.90 -12.53
CA ALA A 106 -2.84 -7.45 -12.58
C ALA A 106 -4.06 -6.98 -13.40
N GLN A 107 -4.33 -7.60 -14.55
CA GLN A 107 -5.50 -7.32 -15.40
C GLN A 107 -6.84 -7.56 -14.69
N ARG A 108 -6.87 -8.36 -13.62
CA ARG A 108 -8.07 -8.59 -12.82
C ARG A 108 -8.18 -7.64 -11.65
N LEU A 109 -7.07 -7.37 -10.98
CA LEU A 109 -7.07 -6.62 -9.73
C LEU A 109 -7.06 -5.11 -9.94
N ILE A 110 -6.36 -4.63 -10.97
CA ILE A 110 -6.25 -3.19 -11.27
C ILE A 110 -7.65 -2.57 -11.48
N PRO A 111 -8.53 -3.11 -12.36
CA PRO A 111 -9.86 -2.56 -12.58
C PRO A 111 -10.83 -2.71 -11.40
N ALA A 112 -10.49 -3.56 -10.42
CA ALA A 112 -11.30 -3.81 -9.25
C ALA A 112 -10.85 -2.99 -8.02
N SER A 113 -9.71 -2.29 -8.10
CA SER A 113 -9.16 -1.60 -6.93
C SER A 113 -9.82 -0.24 -6.74
N ASP A 114 -10.26 0.05 -5.51
CA ASP A 114 -10.70 1.39 -5.12
C ASP A 114 -9.51 2.25 -4.72
N VAL A 115 -8.56 1.67 -3.98
CA VAL A 115 -7.35 2.34 -3.50
C VAL A 115 -6.11 1.69 -4.07
N SER A 116 -5.17 2.53 -4.51
CA SER A 116 -3.85 2.12 -4.98
C SER A 116 -2.78 2.58 -3.98
N GLU A 117 -2.14 1.62 -3.31
CA GLU A 117 -1.11 1.90 -2.31
C GLU A 117 0.27 2.16 -2.95
N GLN A 118 0.64 3.43 -3.01
CA GLN A 118 1.90 3.97 -3.55
C GLN A 118 2.77 4.55 -2.44
N ILE A 119 2.99 3.73 -1.42
CA ILE A 119 3.53 4.14 -0.13
C ILE A 119 5.03 3.91 0.02
N SER A 120 5.83 4.01 -1.05
CA SER A 120 7.29 3.85 -0.91
C SER A 120 7.89 4.97 -0.04
N THR A 121 9.02 4.74 0.62
CA THR A 121 9.72 5.82 1.33
C THR A 121 10.11 6.93 0.35
N ALA A 122 9.82 8.19 0.67
CA ALA A 122 10.11 9.29 -0.25
C ALA A 122 11.61 9.37 -0.61
N GLY A 123 11.90 9.53 -1.90
CA GLY A 123 13.25 9.53 -2.47
C GLY A 123 13.79 8.16 -2.90
N TYR A 124 13.02 7.07 -2.79
CA TYR A 124 13.47 5.72 -3.17
C TYR A 124 12.82 5.20 -4.45
N GLU A 125 11.67 5.74 -4.85
CA GLU A 125 10.95 5.33 -6.05
C GLU A 125 11.23 6.31 -7.19
N ALA A 126 12.12 5.93 -8.11
CA ALA A 126 12.43 6.78 -9.27
C ALA A 126 11.21 6.97 -10.19
N ARG A 127 10.63 5.86 -10.66
CA ARG A 127 9.39 5.86 -11.46
C ARG A 127 8.73 4.49 -11.40
N VAL A 128 7.43 4.45 -11.14
CA VAL A 128 6.61 3.25 -11.17
C VAL A 128 5.55 3.42 -12.25
N THR A 129 5.20 2.35 -12.95
CA THR A 129 4.14 2.36 -13.96
C THR A 129 2.85 1.72 -13.46
N SER A 130 2.86 0.97 -12.36
CA SER A 130 1.64 0.39 -11.81
C SER A 130 0.69 1.44 -11.26
N ASN A 131 1.18 2.52 -10.66
CA ASN A 131 0.36 3.65 -10.22
C ASN A 131 -0.43 4.30 -11.37
N MET A 132 0.19 4.43 -12.55
CA MET A 132 -0.46 4.97 -13.75
C MET A 132 -1.61 4.07 -14.20
N LYS A 133 -1.42 2.75 -14.18
CA LYS A 133 -2.46 1.77 -14.55
C LYS A 133 -3.67 1.87 -13.62
N VAL A 134 -3.45 1.78 -12.30
CA VAL A 134 -4.59 1.76 -11.36
C VAL A 134 -5.35 3.08 -11.37
N ARG A 135 -4.66 4.19 -11.63
CA ARG A 135 -5.31 5.50 -11.84
C ARG A 135 -6.17 5.54 -13.10
N MET A 136 -5.68 4.99 -14.23
CA MET A 136 -6.44 4.92 -15.49
C MET A 136 -7.74 4.10 -15.32
N ASP A 137 -7.76 3.17 -14.39
CA ASP A 137 -8.92 2.34 -14.04
C ASP A 137 -9.81 2.94 -12.93
N GLY A 138 -9.51 4.15 -12.43
CA GLY A 138 -10.37 4.87 -11.49
C GLY A 138 -10.03 4.71 -10.00
N ALA A 139 -8.98 3.97 -9.65
CA ALA A 139 -8.54 3.88 -8.26
C ALA A 139 -7.92 5.20 -7.78
N LEU A 140 -8.21 5.55 -6.53
CA LEU A 140 -7.60 6.69 -5.85
C LEU A 140 -6.27 6.30 -5.24
N THR A 141 -5.28 7.19 -5.36
CA THR A 141 -3.92 6.91 -4.89
C THR A 141 -3.74 7.38 -3.45
N VAL A 142 -3.32 6.46 -2.57
CA VAL A 142 -2.73 6.76 -1.27
C VAL A 142 -1.22 6.63 -1.42
N GLY A 143 -0.46 7.68 -1.15
CA GLY A 143 0.96 7.65 -1.45
C GLY A 143 1.79 8.74 -0.81
N THR A 144 3.10 8.53 -0.84
CA THR A 144 4.08 9.55 -0.48
C THR A 144 4.34 10.50 -1.65
N ARG A 145 4.95 11.65 -1.34
CA ARG A 145 5.47 12.59 -2.34
C ARG A 145 6.77 12.03 -2.93
N ASP A 146 6.64 11.02 -3.78
CA ASP A 146 7.75 10.32 -4.41
C ASP A 146 7.46 9.90 -5.86
N GLY A 147 8.49 9.87 -6.69
CA GLY A 147 8.46 9.43 -8.08
C GLY A 147 7.24 9.97 -8.86
N ALA A 148 6.59 9.06 -9.60
CA ALA A 148 5.45 9.39 -10.46
C ALA A 148 4.19 9.84 -9.68
N THR A 149 4.12 9.68 -8.36
CA THR A 149 2.99 10.24 -7.57
C THR A 149 2.97 11.76 -7.61
N ILE A 150 4.15 12.41 -7.67
CA ILE A 150 4.28 13.87 -7.79
C ILE A 150 3.73 14.33 -9.14
N GLU A 151 4.26 13.79 -10.25
CA GLU A 151 3.79 14.08 -11.61
C GLU A 151 2.26 13.86 -11.73
N MET A 152 1.76 12.80 -11.11
CA MET A 152 0.35 12.45 -11.12
C MET A 152 -0.52 13.45 -10.36
N ALA A 153 -0.08 13.89 -9.17
CA ALA A 153 -0.76 14.88 -8.37
C ALA A 153 -0.76 16.25 -9.06
N GLU A 154 0.35 16.66 -9.67
CA GLU A 154 0.44 17.88 -10.48
C GLU A 154 -0.54 17.87 -11.65
N ALA A 155 -0.66 16.72 -12.34
CA ALA A 155 -1.54 16.60 -13.50
C ALA A 155 -3.05 16.59 -13.15
N ALA A 156 -3.44 16.04 -12.00
CA ALA A 156 -4.85 15.92 -11.61
C ALA A 156 -5.30 16.90 -10.52
N GLY A 157 -4.40 17.67 -9.92
CA GLY A 157 -4.64 18.41 -8.68
C GLY A 157 -4.37 17.55 -7.44
N GLU A 158 -3.58 18.08 -6.51
CA GLU A 158 -3.20 17.40 -5.27
C GLU A 158 -4.42 17.05 -4.40
N GLU A 159 -5.49 17.85 -4.48
CA GLU A 159 -6.75 17.59 -3.79
C GLU A 159 -7.43 16.30 -4.24
N ASN A 160 -7.05 15.74 -5.39
CA ASN A 160 -7.55 14.48 -5.93
C ASN A 160 -6.72 13.25 -5.52
N PHE A 161 -5.70 13.45 -4.67
CA PHE A 161 -4.82 12.42 -4.11
C PHE A 161 -4.94 12.34 -2.58
N PHE A 162 -4.50 11.22 -2.02
CA PHE A 162 -4.34 11.03 -0.58
C PHE A 162 -2.85 10.98 -0.25
N LEU A 163 -2.21 12.15 -0.27
CA LEU A 163 -0.79 12.27 0.04
C LEU A 163 -0.55 12.31 1.55
N PHE A 164 0.54 11.67 2.00
CA PHE A 164 0.96 11.63 3.40
C PHE A 164 2.48 11.48 3.55
N GLY A 165 2.93 11.49 4.80
CA GLY A 165 4.28 11.14 5.19
C GLY A 165 5.32 12.23 4.95
N LEU A 166 6.56 11.88 5.29
CA LEU A 166 7.73 12.71 5.11
C LEU A 166 8.05 12.93 3.63
N THR A 167 8.58 14.12 3.32
CA THR A 167 9.22 14.42 2.03
C THR A 167 10.61 13.79 1.94
N ALA A 168 11.15 13.65 0.73
CA ALA A 168 12.50 13.12 0.52
C ALA A 168 13.57 13.92 1.29
N GLU A 169 13.42 15.25 1.34
CA GLU A 169 14.29 16.15 2.10
C GLU A 169 14.22 15.89 3.61
N GLN A 170 13.01 15.70 4.15
CA GLN A 170 12.83 15.36 5.56
C GLN A 170 13.38 13.97 5.90
N VAL A 171 13.22 12.98 5.01
CA VAL A 171 13.80 11.64 5.18
C VAL A 171 15.33 11.70 5.20
N GLN A 172 15.94 12.47 4.30
CA GLN A 172 17.40 12.65 4.28
C GLN A 172 17.89 13.44 5.50
N GLY A 173 17.21 14.54 5.84
CA GLY A 173 17.56 15.41 6.95
C GLY A 173 17.39 14.79 8.35
N SER A 174 16.59 13.73 8.48
CA SER A 174 16.36 13.04 9.75
C SER A 174 17.35 11.90 10.04
N ARG A 175 18.14 11.44 9.05
CA ARG A 175 19.02 10.26 9.16
C ARG A 175 19.98 10.30 10.34
N GLY A 176 20.46 11.49 10.73
CA GLY A 176 21.45 11.66 11.79
C GLY A 176 20.88 11.63 13.22
N TRP A 177 19.56 11.76 13.39
CA TRP A 177 18.95 11.92 14.72
C TRP A 177 17.63 11.15 14.91
N TYR A 178 17.05 10.58 13.85
CA TYR A 178 15.84 9.78 13.94
C TYR A 178 16.04 8.57 14.86
N ASN A 179 15.14 8.41 15.82
CA ASN A 179 15.12 7.27 16.72
C ASN A 179 13.72 6.61 16.71
N PRO A 180 13.57 5.40 16.14
CA PRO A 180 12.27 4.73 16.08
C PRO A 180 11.68 4.37 17.45
N HIS A 181 12.51 4.25 18.49
CA HIS A 181 12.02 3.99 19.85
C HIS A 181 11.08 5.08 20.37
N TRP A 182 11.23 6.32 19.88
CA TRP A 182 10.34 7.41 20.26
C TRP A 182 8.87 7.07 19.94
N HIS A 183 8.60 6.47 18.77
CA HIS A 183 7.26 6.05 18.38
C HIS A 183 6.74 4.93 19.28
N TYR A 184 7.59 3.93 19.57
CA TYR A 184 7.21 2.84 20.46
C TYR A 184 6.87 3.32 21.88
N GLU A 185 7.59 4.33 22.40
CA GLU A 185 7.38 4.83 23.76
C GLU A 185 6.21 5.80 23.86
N ARG A 186 5.95 6.59 22.81
CA ARG A 186 5.01 7.73 22.87
C ARG A 186 3.74 7.56 22.07
N GLU A 187 3.66 6.56 21.19
CA GLU A 187 2.47 6.29 20.37
C GLU A 187 1.87 4.92 20.75
N PRO A 188 0.84 4.90 21.62
CA PRO A 188 0.28 3.65 22.13
C PRO A 188 -0.24 2.70 21.05
N GLU A 189 -0.83 3.23 19.97
CA GLU A 189 -1.32 2.42 18.84
C GLU A 189 -0.18 1.78 18.06
N THR A 190 0.88 2.55 17.77
CA THR A 190 2.11 2.06 17.14
C THR A 190 2.73 0.94 17.98
N ARG A 191 2.90 1.17 19.29
CA ARG A 191 3.39 0.16 20.24
C ARG A 191 2.57 -1.12 20.20
N ARG A 192 1.24 -1.00 20.28
CA ARG A 192 0.33 -2.15 20.30
C ARG A 192 0.38 -2.94 18.98
N ALA A 193 0.48 -2.27 17.84
CA ALA A 193 0.66 -2.94 16.54
C ALA A 193 2.00 -3.68 16.47
N LEU A 194 3.09 -3.08 16.98
CA LEU A 194 4.41 -3.71 17.04
C LEU A 194 4.44 -4.92 17.99
N ASP A 195 3.81 -4.80 19.16
CA ASP A 195 3.76 -5.89 20.12
C ASP A 195 2.96 -7.08 19.58
N LEU A 196 1.89 -6.83 18.82
CA LEU A 196 1.16 -7.89 18.12
C LEU A 196 2.04 -8.67 17.14
N ILE A 197 2.92 -8.01 16.38
CA ILE A 197 3.84 -8.68 15.43
C ILE A 197 4.64 -9.77 16.13
N THR A 198 5.11 -9.51 17.35
CA THR A 198 5.89 -10.45 18.14
C THR A 198 5.08 -11.33 19.09
N PHE A 199 3.76 -11.19 19.09
CA PHE A 199 2.88 -11.97 19.95
C PHE A 199 2.68 -13.38 19.40
N ASP A 200 2.58 -14.36 20.31
CA ASP A 200 2.45 -15.78 19.97
C ASP A 200 1.24 -16.09 19.06
N ALA A 201 0.19 -15.26 19.07
CA ALA A 201 -0.95 -15.46 18.19
C ALA A 201 -0.59 -15.39 16.70
N LEU A 202 0.40 -14.59 16.31
CA LEU A 202 0.91 -14.53 14.93
C LEU A 202 2.01 -15.57 14.65
N CYS A 203 2.61 -16.13 15.69
CA CYS A 203 3.75 -17.05 15.60
C CYS A 203 3.47 -18.41 16.26
N ARG A 204 2.22 -18.90 16.25
CA ARG A 204 1.86 -20.13 16.97
C ARG A 204 2.76 -21.29 16.51
N GLY A 205 3.57 -21.82 17.42
CA GLY A 205 4.52 -22.91 17.14
C GLY A 205 5.88 -22.48 16.55
N GLN A 206 6.13 -21.18 16.38
CA GLN A 206 7.43 -20.63 15.93
C GLN A 206 7.79 -19.33 16.70
N PRO A 207 8.00 -19.39 18.03
CA PRO A 207 8.34 -18.19 18.82
C PRO A 207 9.55 -17.46 18.24
N GLY A 208 9.46 -16.13 18.15
CA GLY A 208 10.53 -15.29 17.61
C GLY A 208 10.62 -15.24 16.08
N LEU A 209 9.71 -15.87 15.33
CA LEU A 209 9.71 -15.85 13.86
C LEU A 209 9.81 -14.43 13.27
N PHE A 210 9.06 -13.48 13.83
CA PHE A 210 9.05 -12.08 13.36
C PHE A 210 9.98 -11.16 14.15
N GLN A 211 10.86 -11.69 15.01
CA GLN A 211 11.87 -10.89 15.70
C GLN A 211 12.74 -10.07 14.73
N PRO A 212 13.20 -10.61 13.57
CA PRO A 212 13.96 -9.81 12.61
C PRO A 212 13.20 -8.60 12.05
N ILE A 213 11.87 -8.67 11.95
CA ILE A 213 11.03 -7.51 11.55
C ILE A 213 11.02 -6.47 12.66
N ARG A 214 10.83 -6.90 13.93
CA ARG A 214 10.89 -5.99 15.08
C ARG A 214 12.26 -5.33 15.20
N ASP A 215 13.33 -6.08 15.02
CA ASP A 215 14.70 -5.57 15.07
C ASP A 215 14.95 -4.57 13.94
N ALA A 216 14.48 -4.84 12.72
CA ALA A 216 14.56 -3.88 11.61
C ALA A 216 13.87 -2.54 11.95
N LEU A 217 12.74 -2.58 12.66
CA LEU A 217 11.96 -1.40 13.04
C LEU A 217 12.50 -0.66 14.27
N LEU A 218 13.09 -1.34 15.26
CA LEU A 218 13.49 -0.70 16.52
C LEU A 218 15.01 -0.66 16.70
N MET A 219 15.69 -1.75 16.38
CA MET A 219 17.12 -1.93 16.68
C MET A 219 18.03 -1.48 15.53
N HIS A 220 17.52 -1.46 14.29
CA HIS A 220 18.29 -1.10 13.10
C HIS A 220 17.85 0.23 12.50
N GLY A 221 17.21 1.08 13.32
CA GLY A 221 16.94 2.47 13.01
C GLY A 221 15.78 2.72 12.05
N ASP A 222 14.97 1.69 11.72
CA ASP A 222 13.84 1.80 10.78
C ASP A 222 14.22 2.60 9.53
N TYR A 223 15.17 2.05 8.78
CA TYR A 223 15.81 2.76 7.67
C TYR A 223 14.81 3.28 6.60
N TYR A 224 13.63 2.71 6.50
CA TYR A 224 12.60 3.12 5.54
C TYR A 224 11.46 3.94 6.15
N MET A 225 11.64 4.44 7.38
CA MET A 225 10.72 5.40 8.02
C MET A 225 9.29 4.84 8.13
N HIS A 226 9.14 3.55 8.47
CA HIS A 226 7.83 2.95 8.67
C HIS A 226 7.12 3.56 9.87
N LEU A 227 7.80 3.68 11.01
CA LEU A 227 7.19 4.20 12.23
C LEU A 227 6.97 5.71 12.17
N ALA A 228 7.94 6.43 11.59
CA ALA A 228 7.83 7.86 11.35
C ALA A 228 6.59 8.26 10.52
N ASP A 229 6.22 7.46 9.52
CA ASP A 229 5.08 7.74 8.66
C ASP A 229 3.76 7.11 9.16
N LEU A 230 3.79 6.15 10.09
CA LEU A 230 2.63 5.34 10.45
C LEU A 230 1.42 6.17 10.89
N VAL A 231 1.60 7.14 11.79
CA VAL A 231 0.49 7.98 12.27
C VAL A 231 -0.13 8.78 11.12
N SER A 232 0.70 9.39 10.27
CA SER A 232 0.22 10.16 9.12
C SER A 232 -0.47 9.28 8.06
N TYR A 233 -0.02 8.03 7.92
CA TYR A 233 -0.61 7.03 7.05
C TYR A 233 -1.98 6.59 7.58
N VAL A 234 -2.10 6.27 8.87
CA VAL A 234 -3.38 5.93 9.53
C VAL A 234 -4.40 7.06 9.37
N ALA A 235 -4.02 8.30 9.67
CA ALA A 235 -4.88 9.46 9.50
C ALA A 235 -5.32 9.66 8.03
N THR A 236 -4.48 9.27 7.08
CA THR A 236 -4.81 9.32 5.66
C THR A 236 -5.81 8.24 5.27
N GLN A 237 -5.67 7.03 5.82
CA GLN A 237 -6.62 5.94 5.61
C GLN A 237 -8.00 6.21 6.22
N GLU A 238 -8.05 6.97 7.32
CA GLU A 238 -9.31 7.49 7.87
C GLU A 238 -10.01 8.46 6.90
N ARG A 239 -9.26 9.38 6.27
CA ARG A 239 -9.79 10.28 5.23
C ARG A 239 -10.31 9.51 4.01
N VAL A 240 -9.61 8.45 3.62
CA VAL A 240 -10.07 7.53 2.56
C VAL A 240 -11.41 6.91 2.93
N GLY A 241 -11.52 6.32 4.13
CA GLY A 241 -12.76 5.73 4.60
C GLY A 241 -13.91 6.74 4.70
N ALA A 242 -13.62 7.96 5.12
CA ALA A 242 -14.61 9.04 5.18
C ALA A 242 -15.10 9.49 3.79
N LEU A 243 -14.22 9.54 2.79
CA LEU A 243 -14.62 9.86 1.41
C LEU A 243 -15.39 8.72 0.75
N TYR A 244 -15.02 7.47 1.02
CA TYR A 244 -15.67 6.29 0.42
C TYR A 244 -17.16 6.21 0.78
N ARG A 245 -17.55 6.72 1.95
CA ARG A 245 -18.96 6.88 2.36
C ARG A 245 -19.73 7.97 1.60
N GLN A 246 -19.08 8.69 0.70
CA GLN A 246 -19.68 9.74 -0.12
C GLN A 246 -19.55 9.35 -1.60
N PRO A 247 -20.44 8.49 -2.12
CA PRO A 247 -20.29 7.87 -3.44
C PRO A 247 -20.08 8.88 -4.57
N ASP A 248 -20.83 9.99 -4.57
CA ASP A 248 -20.70 11.03 -5.60
C ASP A 248 -19.35 11.76 -5.54
N ALA A 249 -18.86 12.04 -4.32
CA ALA A 249 -17.58 12.69 -4.13
C ALA A 249 -16.40 11.76 -4.49
N TRP A 250 -16.51 10.48 -4.13
CA TRP A 250 -15.57 9.44 -4.52
C TRP A 250 -15.52 9.28 -6.05
N ALA A 251 -16.68 9.07 -6.68
CA ALA A 251 -16.80 8.90 -8.13
C ALA A 251 -16.28 10.12 -8.89
N ARG A 252 -16.59 11.34 -8.43
CA ARG A 252 -16.06 12.57 -9.02
C ARG A 252 -14.53 12.58 -9.00
N LYS A 253 -13.92 12.25 -7.86
CA LYS A 253 -12.46 12.21 -7.71
C LYS A 253 -11.82 11.12 -8.59
N ALA A 254 -12.46 9.95 -8.68
CA ALA A 254 -12.03 8.85 -9.54
C ALA A 254 -12.07 9.26 -11.03
N ILE A 255 -13.18 9.85 -11.49
CA ILE A 255 -13.34 10.32 -12.87
C ILE A 255 -12.30 11.39 -13.22
N LEU A 256 -11.99 12.32 -12.30
CA LEU A 256 -10.93 13.31 -12.52
C LEU A 256 -9.55 12.67 -12.65
N ASN A 257 -9.26 11.64 -11.86
CA ASN A 257 -8.02 10.88 -11.99
C ASN A 257 -7.89 10.21 -13.37
N VAL A 258 -8.96 9.57 -13.85
CA VAL A 258 -9.03 8.97 -15.19
C VAL A 258 -8.90 10.05 -16.28
N GLY A 259 -9.65 11.15 -16.20
CA GLY A 259 -9.64 12.21 -17.20
C GLY A 259 -8.27 12.87 -17.38
N HIS A 260 -7.44 12.90 -16.32
CA HIS A 260 -6.10 13.49 -16.35
C HIS A 260 -4.99 12.45 -16.50
N SER A 261 -5.28 11.19 -16.88
CA SER A 261 -4.27 10.14 -17.02
C SER A 261 -3.54 10.16 -18.38
N GLY A 262 -4.02 10.93 -19.35
CA GLY A 262 -3.51 10.97 -20.73
C GLY A 262 -1.99 11.14 -20.87
N PRO A 263 -1.34 12.05 -20.11
CA PRO A 263 0.11 12.21 -20.15
C PRO A 263 0.89 10.92 -19.82
N PHE A 264 0.29 9.96 -19.12
CA PHE A 264 0.95 8.72 -18.72
C PHE A 264 0.83 7.60 -19.76
N SER A 265 0.31 7.87 -20.96
CA SER A 265 0.35 6.92 -22.07
C SER A 265 1.80 6.63 -22.48
N SER A 266 2.10 5.35 -22.74
CA SER A 266 3.39 4.95 -23.29
C SER A 266 3.64 5.54 -24.68
N ASP A 267 2.60 5.86 -25.45
CA ASP A 267 2.73 6.43 -26.79
C ASP A 267 3.47 7.78 -26.75
N ARG A 268 3.21 8.59 -25.71
CA ARG A 268 3.95 9.84 -25.47
C ARG A 268 5.44 9.54 -25.25
N THR A 269 5.75 8.63 -24.33
CA THR A 269 7.15 8.25 -24.03
C THR A 269 7.86 7.73 -25.28
N ILE A 270 7.21 6.89 -26.09
CA ILE A 270 7.79 6.35 -27.33
C ILE A 270 8.02 7.46 -28.35
N ALA A 271 7.08 8.40 -28.50
CA ALA A 271 7.24 9.54 -29.40
C ALA A 271 8.41 10.46 -29.00
N GLU A 272 8.55 10.76 -27.70
CA GLU A 272 9.67 11.54 -27.14
C GLU A 272 11.01 10.83 -27.39
N TYR A 273 11.10 9.53 -27.12
CA TYR A 273 12.32 8.75 -27.41
C TYR A 273 12.65 8.71 -28.90
N ALA A 274 11.64 8.54 -29.76
CA ALA A 274 11.83 8.51 -31.20
C ALA A 274 12.40 9.84 -31.73
N ALA A 275 11.85 10.96 -31.28
CA ALA A 275 12.27 12.30 -31.71
C ALA A 275 13.62 12.71 -31.11
N ASP A 276 13.79 12.57 -29.80
CA ASP A 276 14.88 13.23 -29.05
C ASP A 276 16.12 12.37 -28.90
N VAL A 277 15.97 11.03 -29.00
CA VAL A 277 17.07 10.07 -28.73
C VAL A 277 17.39 9.24 -29.97
N TRP A 278 16.39 8.61 -30.59
CA TRP A 278 16.62 7.68 -31.69
C TRP A 278 16.77 8.37 -33.06
N GLY A 279 16.23 9.58 -33.22
CA GLY A 279 16.15 10.25 -34.51
C GLY A 279 15.29 9.47 -35.52
N ALA A 280 14.24 8.80 -35.03
CA ALA A 280 13.35 7.96 -35.81
C ALA A 280 12.01 8.66 -36.08
N GLY A 281 11.48 8.49 -37.30
CA GLY A 281 10.15 8.98 -37.69
C GLY A 281 9.20 7.83 -38.03
N PRO A 282 7.88 8.10 -38.12
CA PRO A 282 6.90 7.13 -38.59
C PRO A 282 7.29 6.55 -39.96
N CYS A 283 7.18 5.23 -40.12
CA CYS A 283 7.39 4.52 -41.37
C CYS A 283 6.13 3.72 -41.71
N PRO A 284 5.12 4.34 -42.37
CA PRO A 284 3.91 3.65 -42.79
C PRO A 284 4.24 2.52 -43.77
N VAL A 285 3.51 1.41 -43.67
CA VAL A 285 3.58 0.32 -44.66
C VAL A 285 2.51 0.60 -45.72
N ASP A 286 2.90 0.49 -46.99
CA ASP A 286 2.00 0.64 -48.15
C ASP A 286 0.89 -0.42 -48.19
#